data_AF-A0AB35U4M2-F1
#
_entry.id   AF-A0AB35U4M2-F1
#
_cell.length_a   1.000
_cell.length_b   1.000
_cell.length_c   1.000
_cell.angle_alpha   90.00
_cell.angle_beta   90.00
_cell.angle_gamma   90.00
#
_symmetry.space_group_name_H-M   'P 1'
#
loop_
_entity.id
_entity.type
_entity.pdbx_description
1 polymer ?
#
loop_
_entity_poly.entity_id
_entity_poly.type
_entity_poly.pdbx_seq_one_letter_code
_entity_poly.pdbx_strand_id
1 'polypeptide(L)'
;MDKEDNKQFITAKEAAERWDETVDYVYKVCKYYRLTKSGFPARYNIPIDLSPVIIPDGRFKGATYKEWLYVIRAIIENKLLAPELFNSNDQRIRTIVAQLHTAGIITPLIGAKRNTLDYRCYQITLGYFGSDWAGLVEKDKYALVSKLAESITKGATDAILDKYG
;
A
#
# COMPACT_ATOMS: atom_id res chain seq x y z
N MET A 1 -25.74 -9.75 -32.89
CA MET A 1 -26.14 -8.78 -31.85
C MET A 1 -25.85 -9.46 -30.52
N ASP A 2 -24.76 -9.02 -29.92
CA ASP A 2 -23.89 -9.80 -29.06
C ASP A 2 -24.45 -10.06 -27.66
N LYS A 3 -24.19 -11.27 -27.14
CA LYS A 3 -24.59 -11.74 -25.81
C LYS A 3 -23.39 -11.86 -24.86
N GLU A 4 -22.38 -11.00 -24.98
CA GLU A 4 -21.12 -11.14 -24.19
C GLU A 4 -20.73 -9.95 -23.29
N ASP A 5 -21.48 -8.84 -23.26
CA ASP A 5 -21.05 -7.65 -22.50
C ASP A 5 -21.48 -7.57 -21.02
N ASN A 6 -22.17 -8.59 -20.48
CA ASN A 6 -22.82 -8.46 -19.16
C ASN A 6 -22.02 -8.97 -17.94
N LYS A 7 -20.69 -9.15 -18.04
CA LYS A 7 -19.83 -9.62 -16.92
C LYS A 7 -18.67 -8.69 -16.53
N GLN A 8 -18.67 -7.43 -16.97
CA GLN A 8 -17.56 -6.51 -16.70
C GLN A 8 -17.65 -5.81 -15.32
N PHE A 9 -18.78 -5.92 -14.62
CA PHE A 9 -19.03 -5.18 -13.40
C PHE A 9 -19.68 -6.02 -12.29
N ILE A 10 -19.37 -5.68 -11.03
CA ILE A 10 -19.88 -6.29 -9.81
C ILE A 10 -20.46 -5.22 -8.87
N THR A 11 -21.37 -5.64 -8.00
CA THR A 11 -21.93 -4.80 -6.94
C THR A 11 -20.93 -4.57 -5.80
N ALA A 12 -21.23 -3.60 -4.93
CA ALA A 12 -20.39 -3.35 -3.74
C ALA A 12 -20.35 -4.53 -2.76
N LYS A 13 -21.41 -5.35 -2.71
CA LYS A 13 -21.46 -6.55 -1.88
C LYS A 13 -20.57 -7.65 -2.42
N GLU A 14 -20.65 -7.92 -3.72
CA GLU A 14 -19.79 -8.91 -4.39
C GLU A 14 -18.31 -8.49 -4.34
N ALA A 15 -18.02 -7.19 -4.47
CA ALA A 15 -16.66 -6.67 -4.27
C ALA A 15 -16.17 -6.85 -2.83
N ALA A 16 -17.03 -6.59 -1.84
CA ALA A 16 -16.70 -6.77 -0.42
C ALA A 16 -16.35 -8.23 -0.10
N GLU A 17 -17.16 -9.17 -0.58
CA GLU A 17 -16.91 -10.61 -0.45
C GLU A 17 -15.60 -11.03 -1.15
N ARG A 18 -15.33 -10.50 -2.35
CA ARG A 18 -14.12 -10.81 -3.11
C ARG A 18 -12.85 -10.25 -2.48
N TRP A 19 -12.92 -9.08 -1.87
CA TRP A 19 -11.78 -8.40 -1.26
C TRP A 19 -11.58 -8.75 0.22
N ASP A 20 -12.47 -9.57 0.80
CA ASP A 20 -12.53 -9.86 2.24
C ASP A 20 -12.62 -8.56 3.08
N GLU A 21 -13.53 -7.68 2.67
CA GLU A 21 -13.65 -6.32 3.19
C GLU A 21 -15.11 -5.95 3.50
N THR A 22 -15.32 -4.80 4.13
CA THR A 22 -16.68 -4.29 4.38
C THR A 22 -17.24 -3.54 3.18
N VAL A 23 -18.57 -3.57 3.01
CA VAL A 23 -19.26 -2.78 1.99
C VAL A 23 -18.98 -1.26 2.15
N ASP A 24 -18.83 -0.78 3.38
CA ASP A 24 -18.44 0.61 3.66
C ASP A 24 -17.02 0.93 3.15
N TYR A 25 -16.07 0.02 3.34
CA TYR A 25 -14.73 0.14 2.77
C TYR A 25 -14.79 0.19 1.24
N VAL A 26 -15.57 -0.69 0.59
CA VAL A 26 -15.75 -0.68 -0.86
C VAL A 26 -16.26 0.67 -1.36
N TYR A 27 -17.27 1.25 -0.71
CA TYR A 27 -17.78 2.57 -1.09
C TYR A 27 -16.73 3.67 -0.91
N LYS A 28 -15.92 3.61 0.14
CA LYS A 28 -14.83 4.57 0.35
C LYS A 28 -13.79 4.45 -0.76
N VAL A 29 -13.33 3.24 -1.08
CA VAL A 29 -12.32 2.99 -2.13
C VAL A 29 -12.84 3.42 -3.52
N CYS A 30 -14.08 3.07 -3.86
CA CYS A 30 -14.65 3.37 -5.17
C CYS A 30 -14.80 4.87 -5.44
N LYS A 31 -14.97 5.69 -4.40
CA LYS A 31 -14.94 7.16 -4.53
C LYS A 31 -13.60 7.67 -5.07
N TYR A 32 -12.49 7.02 -4.71
CA TYR A 32 -11.17 7.42 -5.17
C TYR A 32 -10.91 7.03 -6.63
N TYR A 33 -11.42 5.88 -7.08
CA TYR A 33 -11.40 5.52 -8.50
C TYR A 33 -12.23 6.46 -9.38
N ARG A 34 -13.31 7.05 -8.84
CA ARG A 34 -14.09 8.09 -9.52
C ARG A 34 -13.29 9.38 -9.76
N LEU A 35 -12.29 9.69 -8.93
CA LEU A 35 -11.43 10.86 -9.10
C LEU A 35 -10.40 10.65 -10.22
N THR A 36 -10.02 9.41 -10.52
CA THR A 36 -8.96 9.10 -11.50
C THR A 36 -9.48 8.76 -12.90
N LYS A 37 -10.77 8.42 -13.06
CA LYS A 37 -11.42 8.25 -14.37
C LYS A 37 -12.71 9.06 -14.46
N SER A 38 -12.68 10.15 -15.22
CA SER A 38 -13.88 10.90 -15.60
C SER A 38 -14.77 10.02 -16.51
N GLY A 39 -16.02 9.79 -16.13
CA GLY A 39 -17.03 9.25 -17.04
C GLY A 39 -17.93 8.11 -16.53
N PHE A 40 -17.69 7.54 -15.36
CA PHE A 40 -18.56 6.45 -14.87
C PHE A 40 -19.76 6.98 -14.06
N PRO A 41 -21.02 6.73 -14.49
CA PRO A 41 -22.20 7.11 -13.72
C PRO A 41 -22.25 6.33 -12.40
N ALA A 42 -22.56 7.06 -11.33
CA ALA A 42 -22.19 6.78 -9.94
C ALA A 42 -23.00 5.68 -9.22
N ARG A 43 -23.50 4.65 -9.90
CA ARG A 43 -24.31 3.61 -9.27
C ARG A 43 -23.90 2.20 -9.74
N TYR A 44 -23.08 1.56 -8.90
CA TYR A 44 -22.98 0.10 -8.70
C TYR A 44 -22.29 -0.79 -9.73
N ASN A 45 -21.56 -0.21 -10.69
CA ASN A 45 -20.79 -1.00 -11.63
C ASN A 45 -19.30 -0.88 -11.29
N ILE A 46 -18.83 -1.67 -10.31
CA ILE A 46 -17.41 -1.79 -9.96
C ILE A 46 -16.77 -2.74 -10.98
N PRO A 47 -15.74 -2.35 -11.74
CA PRO A 47 -15.08 -3.27 -12.65
C PRO A 47 -14.60 -4.53 -11.93
N ILE A 48 -14.84 -5.71 -12.51
CA ILE A 48 -14.50 -6.98 -11.87
C ILE A 48 -12.98 -7.18 -11.69
N ASP A 49 -12.18 -6.48 -12.49
CA ASP A 49 -10.71 -6.47 -12.48
C ASP A 49 -10.11 -5.42 -11.54
N LEU A 50 -10.95 -4.62 -10.86
CA LEU A 50 -10.49 -3.61 -9.92
C LEU A 50 -9.91 -4.26 -8.66
N SER A 51 -8.74 -3.79 -8.24
CA SER A 51 -8.11 -4.19 -6.99
C SER A 51 -8.36 -3.15 -5.88
N PRO A 52 -8.42 -3.55 -4.60
CA PRO A 52 -8.55 -2.59 -3.50
C PRO A 52 -7.32 -1.67 -3.42
N VAL A 53 -7.53 -0.41 -3.02
CA VAL A 53 -6.45 0.57 -2.78
C VAL A 53 -6.27 0.85 -1.28
N ILE A 54 -5.06 1.22 -0.88
CA ILE A 54 -4.83 1.82 0.44
C ILE A 54 -5.50 3.19 0.47
N ILE A 55 -6.34 3.43 1.48
CA ILE A 55 -6.92 4.75 1.74
C ILE A 55 -6.07 5.44 2.81
N PRO A 56 -5.56 6.66 2.57
CA PRO A 56 -4.86 7.41 3.59
C PRO A 56 -5.78 7.77 4.74
N ASP A 57 -5.31 7.51 5.95
CA ASP A 57 -5.87 8.12 7.14
C ASP A 57 -5.52 9.63 7.16
N GLY A 58 -6.55 10.48 7.12
CA GLY A 58 -6.39 11.93 7.12
C GLY A 58 -5.64 12.49 8.33
N ARG A 59 -5.59 11.74 9.44
CA ARG A 59 -4.82 12.13 10.65
C ARG A 59 -3.31 12.12 10.41
N PHE A 60 -2.82 11.36 9.44
CA PHE A 60 -1.40 11.33 9.06
C PHE A 60 -1.08 12.27 7.90
N LYS A 61 -2.00 13.16 7.51
CA LYS A 61 -1.73 14.17 6.50
C LYS A 61 -0.60 15.10 7.00
N GLY A 62 0.56 15.01 6.35
CA GLY A 62 1.75 15.79 6.70
C GLY A 62 2.70 15.10 7.69
N ALA A 63 2.38 13.90 8.17
CA ALA A 63 3.26 13.14 9.05
C ALA A 63 4.50 12.63 8.28
N THR A 64 5.68 12.73 8.90
CA THR A 64 6.99 12.49 8.27
C THR A 64 7.12 11.14 7.59
N TYR A 65 6.64 10.06 8.24
CA TYR A 65 6.81 8.68 7.76
C TYR A 65 5.51 8.06 7.24
N LYS A 66 4.50 8.88 6.90
CA LYS A 66 3.22 8.37 6.39
C LYS A 66 3.36 7.49 5.14
N GLU A 67 4.27 7.86 4.23
CA GLU A 67 4.46 7.11 2.97
C GLU A 67 5.06 5.73 3.22
N TRP A 68 5.96 5.63 4.20
CA TRP A 68 6.50 4.34 4.65
C TRP A 68 5.39 3.45 5.19
N LEU A 69 4.49 4.02 6.00
CA LEU A 69 3.33 3.30 6.52
C LEU A 69 2.49 2.74 5.37
N TYR A 70 2.16 3.56 4.37
CA TYR A 70 1.32 3.11 3.26
C TYR A 70 2.01 2.09 2.36
N VAL A 71 3.31 2.20 2.10
CA VAL A 71 4.07 1.19 1.35
C VAL A 71 4.07 -0.15 2.08
N ILE A 72 4.36 -0.15 3.37
CA ILE A 72 4.35 -1.36 4.19
C ILE A 72 2.94 -1.98 4.23
N ARG A 73 1.90 -1.17 4.40
CA ARG A 73 0.50 -1.62 4.33
C ARG A 73 0.17 -2.25 2.99
N ALA A 74 0.57 -1.62 1.89
CA ALA A 74 0.30 -2.12 0.55
C ALA A 74 0.92 -3.49 0.31
N ILE A 75 2.12 -3.74 0.86
CA ILE A 75 2.80 -5.04 0.81
C ILE A 75 2.07 -6.08 1.68
N ILE A 76 1.81 -5.75 2.95
CA ILE A 76 1.19 -6.70 3.90
C ILE A 76 -0.25 -7.05 3.51
N GLU A 77 -1.04 -6.03 3.17
CA GLU A 77 -2.47 -6.16 2.85
C GLU A 77 -2.70 -6.51 1.36
N ASN A 78 -1.64 -6.61 0.55
CA ASN A 78 -1.70 -6.85 -0.90
C ASN A 78 -2.68 -5.88 -1.62
N LYS A 79 -2.54 -4.58 -1.33
CA LYS A 79 -3.41 -3.51 -1.84
C LYS A 79 -2.64 -2.54 -2.72
N LEU A 80 -3.36 -1.91 -3.65
CA LEU A 80 -2.77 -0.91 -4.54
C LEU A 80 -2.49 0.41 -3.83
N LEU A 81 -1.34 1.01 -4.13
CA LEU A 81 -1.06 2.42 -3.85
C LEU A 81 -1.51 3.28 -5.02
N ALA A 82 -2.29 4.31 -4.71
CA ALA A 82 -2.60 5.43 -5.59
C ALA A 82 -1.82 6.66 -5.09
N PRO A 83 -0.60 6.93 -5.58
CA PRO A 83 0.30 7.96 -5.05
C PRO A 83 -0.33 9.35 -4.89
N GLU A 84 -1.25 9.69 -5.78
CA GLU A 84 -2.05 10.92 -5.78
C GLU A 84 -2.86 11.12 -4.49
N LEU A 85 -3.27 10.04 -3.82
CA LEU A 85 -4.02 10.12 -2.56
C LEU A 85 -3.14 10.58 -1.40
N PHE A 86 -1.83 10.40 -1.51
CA PHE A 86 -0.88 10.62 -0.42
C PHE A 86 -0.04 11.89 -0.60
N ASN A 87 -0.30 12.66 -1.67
CA ASN A 87 0.60 13.69 -2.20
C ASN A 87 2.01 13.13 -2.46
N SER A 88 2.08 11.95 -3.07
CA SER A 88 3.31 11.24 -3.39
C SER A 88 3.43 11.01 -4.90
N ASN A 89 4.50 10.36 -5.33
CA ASN A 89 4.72 9.95 -6.72
C ASN A 89 5.43 8.60 -6.79
N ASP A 90 5.42 7.98 -7.97
CA ASP A 90 6.02 6.65 -8.18
C ASP A 90 7.50 6.60 -7.81
N GLN A 91 8.26 7.66 -8.10
CA GLN A 91 9.69 7.70 -7.78
C GLN A 91 9.93 7.66 -6.27
N ARG A 92 9.09 8.36 -5.50
CA ARG A 92 9.14 8.36 -4.04
C ARG A 92 8.79 6.98 -3.48
N ILE A 93 7.76 6.33 -4.00
CA ILE A 93 7.41 4.95 -3.62
C ILE A 93 8.56 3.99 -3.91
N ARG A 94 9.16 4.05 -5.11
CA ARG A 94 10.32 3.23 -5.49
C ARG A 94 11.52 3.45 -4.55
N THR A 95 11.74 4.69 -4.12
CA THR A 95 12.80 5.03 -3.17
C THR A 95 12.57 4.37 -1.82
N ILE A 96 11.33 4.40 -1.31
CA ILE A 96 10.97 3.75 -0.04
C ILE A 96 11.13 2.22 -0.15
N VAL A 97 10.69 1.62 -1.26
CA VAL A 97 10.89 0.18 -1.53
C VAL A 97 12.38 -0.17 -1.50
N ALA A 98 13.23 0.62 -2.16
CA ALA A 98 14.68 0.40 -2.15
C ALA A 98 15.29 0.50 -0.75
N GLN A 99 14.84 1.46 0.06
CA GLN A 99 15.28 1.64 1.46
C GLN A 99 14.88 0.44 2.33
N LEU A 100 13.62 0.01 2.24
CA LEU A 100 13.11 -1.15 2.98
C LEU A 100 13.82 -2.45 2.58
N HIS A 101 14.09 -2.63 1.28
CA HIS A 101 14.79 -3.80 0.77
C HIS A 101 16.26 -3.83 1.23
N THR A 102 16.97 -2.70 1.11
CA THR A 102 18.37 -2.57 1.58
C THR A 102 18.48 -2.84 3.08
N ALA A 103 17.48 -2.40 3.86
CA ALA A 103 17.41 -2.63 5.29
C ALA A 103 16.94 -4.05 5.68
N GLY A 104 16.69 -4.94 4.72
CA GLY A 104 16.26 -6.33 4.99
C GLY A 104 14.81 -6.47 5.49
N ILE A 105 14.02 -5.40 5.48
CA ILE A 105 12.63 -5.37 5.98
C ILE A 105 11.70 -6.11 5.02
N ILE A 106 11.99 -6.00 3.73
CA ILE A 106 11.24 -6.67 2.68
C ILE A 106 12.18 -7.52 1.83
N THR A 107 11.67 -8.64 1.35
CA THR A 107 12.39 -9.55 0.46
C THR A 107 11.59 -9.75 -0.84
N PRO A 108 12.25 -9.93 -1.99
CA PRO A 108 11.55 -10.21 -3.23
C PRO A 108 10.76 -11.52 -3.15
N LEU A 109 9.58 -11.54 -3.76
CA LEU A 109 8.82 -12.77 -3.99
C LEU A 109 9.59 -13.72 -4.90
N ILE A 110 9.41 -15.04 -4.71
CA ILE A 110 10.03 -16.06 -5.56
C ILE A 110 9.60 -15.83 -7.01
N GLY A 111 10.58 -15.72 -7.92
CA GLY A 111 10.33 -15.50 -9.35
C GLY A 111 10.14 -14.03 -9.76
N ALA A 112 10.19 -13.07 -8.84
CA ALA A 112 10.22 -11.66 -9.19
C ALA A 112 11.46 -11.33 -10.03
N LYS A 113 11.30 -10.49 -11.07
CA LYS A 113 12.44 -9.99 -11.85
C LYS A 113 13.42 -9.31 -10.91
N ARG A 114 14.70 -9.74 -10.92
CA ARG A 114 15.77 -9.09 -10.15
C ARG A 114 15.76 -7.59 -10.44
N ASN A 115 15.77 -6.77 -9.39
CA ASN A 115 15.82 -5.29 -9.43
C ASN A 115 14.52 -4.55 -9.80
N THR A 116 13.35 -5.17 -9.73
CA THR A 116 12.10 -4.39 -9.76
C THR A 116 11.93 -3.60 -8.45
N LEU A 117 11.64 -2.30 -8.53
CA LEU A 117 11.27 -1.47 -7.37
C LEU A 117 9.74 -1.32 -7.23
N ASP A 118 8.98 -2.23 -7.84
CA ASP A 118 7.55 -2.36 -7.62
C ASP A 118 7.28 -3.06 -6.29
N TYR A 119 6.65 -2.38 -5.34
CA TYR A 119 6.36 -2.93 -4.01
C TYR A 119 5.56 -4.24 -4.07
N ARG A 120 4.76 -4.45 -5.12
CA ARG A 120 3.95 -5.67 -5.31
C ARG A 120 4.79 -6.92 -5.56
N CYS A 121 6.08 -6.75 -5.83
CA CYS A 121 7.03 -7.85 -6.03
C CYS A 121 7.75 -8.26 -4.74
N TYR A 122 7.35 -7.72 -3.59
CA TYR A 122 7.99 -7.94 -2.30
C TYR A 122 7.03 -8.52 -1.27
N GLN A 123 7.60 -9.12 -0.23
CA GLN A 123 6.93 -9.51 1.01
C GLN A 123 7.71 -8.99 2.22
N ILE A 124 7.05 -8.86 3.37
CA ILE A 124 7.70 -8.51 4.63
C ILE A 124 8.55 -9.68 5.13
N THR A 125 9.77 -9.41 5.55
CA THR A 125 10.63 -10.36 6.26
C THR A 125 10.01 -10.68 7.62
N LEU A 126 9.90 -11.97 7.96
CA LEU A 126 9.26 -12.44 9.19
C LEU A 126 9.80 -11.71 10.44
N GLY A 127 8.89 -11.28 11.31
CA GLY A 127 9.21 -10.67 12.62
C GLY A 127 9.16 -9.14 12.68
N TYR A 128 9.19 -8.41 11.56
CA TYR A 128 9.19 -6.92 11.62
C TYR A 128 7.85 -6.31 12.02
N PHE A 129 6.74 -6.91 11.60
CA PHE A 129 5.39 -6.39 11.88
C PHE A 129 4.44 -7.42 12.52
N GLY A 130 4.91 -8.66 12.71
CA GLY A 130 4.19 -9.73 13.41
C GLY A 130 2.90 -10.19 12.72
N SER A 131 2.25 -11.20 13.30
CA SER A 131 0.90 -11.68 12.91
C SER A 131 -0.20 -10.68 13.22
N ASP A 132 0.04 -9.77 14.16
CA ASP A 132 -1.01 -8.94 14.77
C ASP A 132 -1.24 -7.63 14.02
N TRP A 133 -0.53 -7.41 12.90
CA TRP A 133 -0.66 -6.20 12.08
C TRP A 133 -2.13 -5.86 11.77
N ALA A 134 -2.92 -6.87 11.39
CA ALA A 134 -4.34 -6.68 11.08
C ALA A 134 -5.16 -6.18 12.27
N GLY A 135 -4.81 -6.59 13.49
CA GLY A 135 -5.48 -6.20 14.73
C GLY A 135 -5.05 -4.84 15.29
N LEU A 136 -3.96 -4.25 14.79
CA LEU A 136 -3.48 -2.96 15.25
C LEU A 136 -4.34 -1.80 14.75
N VAL A 137 -4.60 -0.84 15.64
CA VAL A 137 -5.17 0.45 15.22
C VAL A 137 -4.14 1.26 14.44
N GLU A 138 -4.60 2.15 13.56
CA GLU A 138 -3.74 2.93 12.64
C GLU A 138 -2.64 3.73 13.37
N LYS A 139 -2.92 4.24 14.57
CA LYS A 139 -1.92 4.96 15.39
C LYS A 139 -0.73 4.07 15.76
N ASP A 140 -0.99 2.81 16.11
CA ASP A 140 0.04 1.87 16.55
C ASP A 140 0.85 1.37 15.36
N LYS A 141 0.19 1.10 14.22
CA LYS A 141 0.88 0.83 12.95
C LYS A 141 1.83 1.97 12.58
N TYR A 142 1.38 3.22 12.66
CA TYR A 142 2.21 4.39 12.40
C TYR A 142 3.39 4.50 13.37
N ALA A 143 3.17 4.24 14.67
CA ALA A 143 4.21 4.29 15.68
C ALA A 143 5.31 3.24 15.42
N LEU A 144 4.94 2.01 15.05
CA LEU A 144 5.89 0.95 14.68
C LEU A 144 6.73 1.37 13.47
N VAL A 145 6.06 1.85 12.41
CA VAL A 145 6.74 2.26 11.18
C VAL A 145 7.66 3.46 11.41
N SER A 146 7.24 4.43 12.24
CA SER A 146 8.06 5.60 12.55
C SER A 146 9.35 5.21 13.26
N LYS A 147 9.27 4.32 14.27
CA LYS A 147 10.46 3.79 14.96
C LYS A 147 11.40 3.06 14.00
N LEU A 148 10.84 2.26 13.08
CA LEU A 148 11.63 1.59 12.05
C LEU A 148 12.35 2.58 11.14
N ALA A 149 11.62 3.58 10.64
CA ALA A 149 12.17 4.59 9.75
C ALA A 149 13.27 5.42 10.43
N GLU A 150 13.08 5.78 11.70
CA GLU A 150 14.12 6.41 12.53
C GLU A 150 15.34 5.51 12.69
N SER A 151 15.17 4.20 12.91
CA SER A 151 16.29 3.26 13.03
C SER A 151 17.08 3.13 11.72
N ILE A 152 16.41 3.07 10.58
CA ILE A 152 17.08 2.98 9.27
C ILE A 152 17.80 4.29 8.93
N THR A 153 17.20 5.42 9.23
CA THR A 153 17.83 6.74 9.00
C THR A 153 19.00 6.99 9.96
N LYS A 154 18.91 6.57 11.22
CA LYS A 154 20.04 6.63 12.18
C LYS A 154 21.16 5.63 11.85
N GLY A 155 20.83 4.39 11.48
CA GLY A 155 21.83 3.38 11.10
C GLY A 155 22.65 3.76 9.86
N ALA A 156 22.07 4.55 8.94
CA ALA A 156 22.82 5.16 7.84
C ALA A 156 23.82 6.24 8.31
N THR A 157 23.61 6.82 9.49
CA THR A 157 24.50 7.82 10.10
C THR A 157 25.62 7.15 10.90
N ASP A 158 25.31 6.08 11.64
CA ASP A 158 26.29 5.34 12.44
C ASP A 158 27.34 4.64 11.56
N ALA A 159 26.94 4.10 10.39
CA ALA A 159 27.85 3.50 9.42
C ALA A 159 28.83 4.52 8.76
N ILE A 160 28.53 5.82 8.83
CA ILE A 160 29.43 6.90 8.38
C ILE A 160 30.40 7.29 9.49
N LEU A 161 29.94 7.32 10.76
CA LEU A 161 30.78 7.59 11.92
C LEU A 161 31.79 6.47 12.20
N ASP A 162 31.42 5.21 12.01
CA ASP A 162 32.36 4.07 12.18
C ASP A 162 33.43 3.99 11.07
N LYS A 163 33.23 4.68 9.94
CA LYS A 163 34.13 4.64 8.78
C LYS A 163 35.06 5.86 8.69
N TYR A 164 34.76 6.94 9.41
CA TYR A 164 35.49 8.22 9.36
C TYR A 164 35.70 8.88 10.74
N GLY A 165 35.32 8.21 11.84
CA GLY A 165 35.60 8.59 13.22
C GLY A 165 36.89 8.01 13.77
#